data_AF-A0A3Q9NIS2-F1
#
_entry.id   AF-A0A3Q9NIS2-F1
#
_cell.length_a   1.000
_cell.length_b   1.000
_cell.length_c   1.000
_cell.angle_alpha   90.00
_cell.angle_beta   90.00
_cell.angle_gamma   90.00
#
_symmetry.space_group_name_H-M   'P 1'
#
loop_
_entity.id
_entity.type
_entity.pdbx_description
1 polymer ?
#
loop_
_entity_poly.entity_id
_entity_poly.type
_entity_poly.pdbx_seq_one_letter_code
_entity_poly.pdbx_strand_id
1 'polypeptide(L)'
;MNTTTIVLILAAIVTVSILIIVGSQMRERARIERARRMTSQEDQYNRAHRLLNEIPGQYLTPDLKLLLIKRMEEACQELSALKSSLPVKQWLEATRQLKNAVLENNDNRPPVKIDSPEKSNYVKELLQSLFKMIEGMHKAGKLDNSTAKKNLKYVLFLVHKTHADLHVFQARDYVRQNQIRKAIHAYHLASTEMGKSRDNPLAMKAVKSFRTRIKELEAMGPENNKGSSPQEGQSKLDREWDTFLHDDEWKKKADYDD
;
A
#
# COMPACT_ATOMS: atom_id res chain seq x y z
N MET A 1 75.27 7.80 -14.05
CA MET A 1 73.99 7.70 -13.30
C MET A 1 73.84 6.23 -12.92
N ASN A 2 73.70 5.91 -11.63
CA ASN A 2 73.69 4.52 -11.17
C ASN A 2 72.33 3.86 -11.48
N THR A 3 72.33 2.57 -11.84
CA THR A 3 71.11 1.81 -12.17
C THR A 3 70.05 1.87 -11.06
N THR A 4 70.49 1.87 -9.81
CA THR A 4 69.64 2.06 -8.63
C THR A 4 68.91 3.40 -8.62
N THR A 5 69.55 4.47 -9.08
CA THR A 5 68.93 5.81 -9.17
C THR A 5 67.81 5.84 -10.22
N ILE A 6 68.03 5.19 -11.37
CA ILE A 6 67.03 5.09 -12.45
C ILE A 6 65.81 4.28 -11.98
N VAL A 7 66.03 3.15 -11.30
CA VAL A 7 64.95 2.31 -10.76
C VAL A 7 64.12 3.06 -9.70
N LEU A 8 64.78 3.82 -8.81
CA LEU A 8 64.08 4.64 -7.81
C LEU A 8 63.21 5.74 -8.45
N ILE A 9 63.70 6.40 -9.51
CA ILE A 9 62.94 7.42 -10.24
C ILE A 9 61.70 6.80 -10.92
N LEU A 10 61.86 5.66 -11.61
CA LEU A 10 60.75 4.96 -12.23
C LEU A 10 59.71 4.50 -11.21
N ALA A 11 60.14 3.92 -10.08
CA ALA A 11 59.25 3.52 -9.00
C ALA A 11 58.48 4.72 -8.41
N ALA A 12 59.14 5.87 -8.24
CA ALA A 12 58.48 7.10 -7.79
C ALA A 12 57.42 7.58 -8.78
N ILE A 13 57.72 7.60 -10.09
CA ILE A 13 56.77 8.00 -11.14
C ILE A 13 55.55 7.08 -11.17
N VAL A 14 55.76 5.77 -11.11
CA VAL A 14 54.67 4.78 -11.07
C VAL A 14 53.80 4.99 -9.83
N THR A 15 54.42 5.17 -8.66
CA THR A 15 53.70 5.39 -7.40
C THR A 15 52.85 6.66 -7.44
N VAL A 16 53.41 7.78 -7.92
CA VAL A 16 52.67 9.05 -8.08
C VAL A 16 51.51 8.90 -9.07
N SER A 17 51.74 8.20 -10.19
CA SER A 17 50.71 7.96 -11.21
C SER A 17 49.54 7.17 -10.64
N ILE A 18 49.82 6.13 -9.84
CA ILE A 18 48.79 5.32 -9.15
C ILE A 18 48.00 6.19 -8.17
N LEU A 19 48.66 7.03 -7.36
CA LEU A 19 48.00 7.91 -6.40
C LEU A 19 47.04 8.90 -7.09
N ILE A 20 47.44 9.47 -8.23
CA ILE A 20 46.58 10.37 -9.01
C ILE A 20 45.33 9.63 -9.52
N ILE A 21 45.49 8.43 -10.08
CA ILE A 21 44.38 7.63 -10.60
C ILE A 21 43.42 7.26 -9.48
N VAL A 22 43.93 6.75 -8.35
CA VAL A 22 43.10 6.36 -7.20
C VAL A 22 42.37 7.58 -6.63
N GLY A 23 43.06 8.71 -6.46
CA GLY A 23 42.45 9.95 -5.99
C GLY A 23 41.34 10.46 -6.92
N SER A 24 41.55 10.37 -8.23
CA SER A 24 40.54 10.71 -9.24
C SER A 24 39.33 9.77 -9.17
N GLN A 25 39.55 8.45 -9.10
CA GLN A 25 38.49 7.46 -8.96
C GLN A 25 37.69 7.63 -7.66
N MET A 26 38.34 7.97 -6.55
CA MET A 26 37.66 8.23 -5.28
C MET A 26 36.74 9.45 -5.39
N ARG A 27 37.18 10.53 -6.03
CA ARG A 27 36.36 11.73 -6.25
C ARG A 27 35.17 11.43 -7.16
N GLU A 28 35.39 10.69 -8.25
CA GLU A 28 34.32 10.33 -9.18
C GLU A 28 33.30 9.40 -8.52
N ARG A 29 33.76 8.38 -7.77
CA ARG A 29 32.89 7.52 -6.98
C ARG A 29 32.07 8.32 -5.96
N ALA A 30 32.68 9.26 -5.25
CA ALA A 30 31.97 10.12 -4.31
C ALA A 30 30.92 11.02 -5.01
N ARG A 31 31.21 11.50 -6.22
CA ARG A 31 30.25 12.28 -7.02
C ARG A 31 29.06 11.42 -7.46
N ILE A 32 29.33 10.23 -7.99
CA ILE A 32 28.30 9.27 -8.42
C ILE A 32 27.43 8.84 -7.24
N GLU A 33 28.05 8.54 -6.10
CA GLU A 33 27.30 8.13 -4.91
C GLU A 33 26.42 9.25 -4.37
N ARG A 34 26.90 10.50 -4.36
CA ARG A 34 26.07 11.67 -4.03
C ARG A 34 24.90 11.82 -4.99
N ALA A 35 25.12 11.69 -6.30
CA ALA A 35 24.05 11.73 -7.28
C ALA A 35 23.00 10.64 -7.05
N ARG A 36 23.43 9.39 -6.83
CA ARG A 36 22.53 8.28 -6.49
C ARG A 36 21.74 8.52 -5.22
N ARG A 37 22.37 9.06 -4.17
CA ARG A 37 21.68 9.42 -2.93
C ARG A 37 20.64 10.52 -3.18
N MET A 38 20.97 11.55 -3.97
CA MET A 38 20.00 12.60 -4.33
C MET A 38 18.80 12.02 -5.07
N THR A 39 19.01 11.22 -6.11
CA THR A 39 17.91 10.56 -6.85
C THR A 39 17.07 9.66 -5.94
N SER A 40 17.71 8.90 -5.06
CA SER A 40 16.99 8.05 -4.10
C SER A 40 16.09 8.88 -3.17
N GLN A 41 16.55 10.03 -2.69
CA GLN A 41 15.72 10.90 -1.83
C GLN A 41 14.58 11.58 -2.60
N GLU A 42 14.84 12.01 -3.83
CA GLU A 42 13.81 12.53 -4.73
C GLU A 42 12.71 11.49 -5.00
N ASP A 43 13.09 10.25 -5.33
CA ASP A 43 12.15 9.14 -5.53
C ASP A 43 11.33 8.85 -4.27
N GLN A 44 11.94 8.95 -3.10
CA GLN A 44 11.25 8.74 -1.82
C GLN A 44 10.22 9.83 -1.55
N TYR A 45 10.57 11.11 -1.81
CA TYR A 45 9.63 12.23 -1.73
C TYR A 45 8.46 12.02 -2.70
N ASN A 46 8.76 11.79 -3.97
CA ASN A 46 7.76 11.62 -5.03
C ASN A 46 6.84 10.42 -4.75
N ARG A 47 7.39 9.31 -4.26
CA ARG A 47 6.59 8.14 -3.87
C ARG A 47 5.64 8.47 -2.72
N ALA A 48 6.12 9.14 -1.67
CA ALA A 48 5.26 9.49 -0.52
C ALA A 48 4.17 10.50 -0.92
N HIS A 49 4.53 11.51 -1.71
CA HIS A 49 3.59 12.48 -2.26
C HIS A 49 2.52 11.82 -3.15
N ARG A 50 2.95 10.91 -4.03
CA ARG A 50 2.05 10.13 -4.89
C ARG A 50 1.06 9.30 -4.08
N LEU A 51 1.53 8.56 -3.08
CA LEU A 51 0.67 7.77 -2.20
C LEU A 51 -0.34 8.66 -1.44
N LEU A 52 0.11 9.82 -0.96
CA LEU A 52 -0.77 10.76 -0.26
C LEU A 52 -1.89 11.27 -1.17
N ASN A 53 -1.62 11.48 -2.47
CA ASN A 53 -2.58 12.04 -3.41
C ASN A 53 -3.49 11.00 -4.08
N GLU A 54 -2.94 9.83 -4.43
CA GLU A 54 -3.66 8.80 -5.19
C GLU A 54 -4.46 7.84 -4.32
N ILE A 55 -4.08 7.61 -3.06
CA ILE A 55 -4.90 6.79 -2.16
C ILE A 55 -6.18 7.56 -1.81
N PRO A 56 -7.38 6.98 -2.01
CA PRO A 56 -8.61 7.67 -1.66
C PRO A 56 -8.66 8.03 -0.18
N GLY A 57 -9.19 9.22 0.14
CA GLY A 57 -9.15 9.78 1.49
C GLY A 57 -9.75 8.86 2.56
N GLN A 58 -10.75 8.05 2.22
CA GLN A 58 -11.36 7.10 3.15
C GLN A 58 -10.46 5.90 3.54
N TYR A 59 -9.34 5.69 2.86
CA TYR A 59 -8.29 4.71 3.21
C TYR A 59 -7.04 5.39 3.80
N LEU A 60 -7.08 6.69 4.08
CA LEU A 60 -5.99 7.41 4.72
C LEU A 60 -6.48 8.05 6.02
N THR A 61 -6.12 7.43 7.15
CA THR A 61 -6.31 8.06 8.46
C THR A 61 -5.34 9.22 8.65
N PRO A 62 -5.63 10.16 9.57
CA PRO A 62 -4.69 11.24 9.92
C PRO A 62 -3.30 10.71 10.26
N ASP A 63 -3.20 9.64 11.06
CA ASP A 63 -1.93 8.98 11.40
C ASP A 63 -1.13 8.54 10.14
N LEU A 64 -1.78 7.89 9.17
CA LEU A 64 -1.12 7.45 7.94
C LEU A 64 -0.69 8.62 7.05
N LYS A 65 -1.52 9.68 6.98
CA LYS A 65 -1.16 10.90 6.25
C LYS A 65 0.08 11.55 6.87
N LEU A 66 0.11 11.66 8.20
CA LEU A 66 1.24 12.21 8.93
C LEU A 66 2.52 11.39 8.74
N LEU A 67 2.43 10.05 8.61
CA LEU A 67 3.58 9.21 8.27
C LEU A 67 4.13 9.50 6.86
N LEU A 68 3.26 9.64 5.86
CA LEU A 68 3.66 10.01 4.50
C LEU A 68 4.30 11.40 4.47
N ILE A 69 3.70 12.36 5.17
CA ILE A 69 4.21 13.74 5.28
C ILE A 69 5.57 13.76 6.00
N LYS A 70 5.72 13.03 7.12
CA LYS A 70 7.01 12.87 7.81
C LYS A 70 8.07 12.34 6.84
N ARG A 71 7.71 11.36 6.01
CA ARG A 71 8.64 10.78 5.03
C ARG A 71 9.08 11.78 3.95
N MET A 72 8.17 12.65 3.53
CA MET A 72 8.46 13.76 2.61
C MET A 72 9.37 14.81 3.26
N GLU A 73 9.11 15.19 4.52
CA GLU A 73 9.94 16.12 5.30
C GLU A 73 11.38 15.60 5.42
N GLU A 74 11.55 14.32 5.79
CA GLU A 74 12.86 13.68 5.89
C GLU A 74 13.61 13.66 4.55
N ALA A 75 12.94 13.30 3.45
CA ALA A 75 13.56 13.33 2.12
C ALA A 75 14.03 14.74 1.74
N CYS A 76 13.24 15.77 2.05
CA CYS A 76 13.63 17.16 1.83
C CYS A 76 14.84 17.57 2.70
N GLN A 77 14.89 17.13 3.96
CA GLN A 77 16.03 17.40 4.84
C GLN A 77 17.32 16.75 4.31
N GLU A 78 17.25 15.48 3.89
CA GLU A 78 18.37 14.74 3.32
C GLU A 78 18.84 15.35 1.98
N LEU A 79 17.92 15.78 1.11
CA LEU A 79 18.24 16.53 -0.12
C LEU A 79 18.90 17.88 0.14
N SER A 80 18.44 18.60 1.17
CA SER A 80 19.04 19.89 1.57
C SER A 80 20.47 19.71 2.05
N ALA A 81 20.74 18.66 2.84
CA ALA A 81 22.08 18.33 3.32
C ALA A 81 23.04 17.95 2.17
N LEU A 82 22.52 17.34 1.09
CA LEU A 82 23.28 16.99 -0.11
C LEU A 82 23.51 18.17 -1.08
N LYS A 83 23.01 19.38 -0.76
CA LYS A 83 23.07 20.58 -1.61
C LYS A 83 22.49 20.32 -3.02
N SER A 84 21.35 19.65 -3.07
CA SER A 84 20.64 19.39 -4.32
C SER A 84 20.23 20.69 -5.03
N SER A 85 20.20 20.66 -6.37
CA SER A 85 19.67 21.74 -7.22
C SER A 85 18.14 21.71 -7.35
N LEU A 86 17.48 20.72 -6.76
CA LEU A 86 16.03 20.58 -6.75
C LEU A 86 15.36 21.72 -5.95
N PRO A 87 14.08 22.04 -6.20
CA PRO A 87 13.33 23.08 -5.49
C PRO A 87 12.88 22.62 -4.08
N VAL A 88 13.81 22.08 -3.29
CA VAL A 88 13.56 21.44 -1.99
C VAL A 88 12.85 22.39 -1.00
N LYS A 89 13.14 23.69 -1.05
CA LYS A 89 12.46 24.70 -0.22
C LYS A 89 10.96 24.76 -0.50
N GLN A 90 10.56 24.75 -1.77
CA GLN A 90 9.15 24.78 -2.18
C GLN A 90 8.45 23.48 -1.78
N TRP A 91 9.11 22.33 -1.98
CA TRP A 91 8.59 21.02 -1.56
C TRP A 91 8.36 20.96 -0.06
N LEU A 92 9.29 21.48 0.72
CA LEU A 92 9.20 21.50 2.18
C LEU A 92 8.09 22.44 2.65
N GLU A 93 7.91 23.60 2.02
CA GLU A 93 6.80 24.51 2.30
C GLU A 93 5.43 23.88 2.00
N ALA A 94 5.27 23.27 0.82
CA ALA A 94 4.06 22.53 0.46
C ALA A 94 3.78 21.36 1.43
N THR A 95 4.83 20.64 1.84
CA THR A 95 4.73 19.54 2.82
C THR A 95 4.26 20.05 4.19
N ARG A 96 4.73 21.23 4.63
CA ARG A 96 4.27 21.87 5.87
C ARG A 96 2.81 22.31 5.79
N GLN A 97 2.39 22.86 4.65
CA GLN A 97 0.98 23.22 4.43
C GLN A 97 0.08 21.97 4.49
N LEU A 98 0.49 20.87 3.85
CA LEU A 98 -0.21 19.58 3.93
C LEU A 98 -0.31 19.08 5.38
N LYS A 99 0.77 19.20 6.15
CA LYS A 99 0.79 18.82 7.57
C LYS A 99 -0.24 19.60 8.39
N ASN A 100 -0.26 20.92 8.22
CA ASN A 100 -1.22 21.78 8.91
C ASN A 100 -2.66 21.42 8.52
N ALA A 101 -2.94 21.24 7.24
CA ALA A 101 -4.27 20.84 6.77
C ALA A 101 -4.75 19.51 7.37
N VAL A 102 -3.85 18.53 7.56
CA VAL A 102 -4.18 17.25 8.21
C VAL A 102 -4.42 17.43 9.71
N LEU A 103 -3.63 18.26 10.40
CA LEU A 103 -3.78 18.53 11.83
C LEU A 103 -5.04 19.32 12.16
N GLU A 104 -5.43 20.25 11.28
CA GLU A 104 -6.68 21.02 11.37
C GLU A 104 -7.91 20.21 10.91
N ASN A 105 -7.71 18.96 10.49
CA ASN A 105 -8.76 18.07 9.98
C ASN A 105 -9.53 18.68 8.79
N ASN A 106 -8.84 19.47 7.97
CA ASN A 106 -9.41 20.17 6.82
C ASN A 106 -9.27 19.35 5.51
N ASP A 107 -8.92 18.07 5.61
CA ASP A 107 -8.76 17.17 4.47
C ASP A 107 -10.10 16.52 4.09
N ASN A 108 -10.94 17.28 3.38
CA ASN A 108 -12.31 16.93 3.01
C ASN A 108 -12.43 16.21 1.66
N ARG A 109 -11.46 15.35 1.30
CA ARG A 109 -11.51 14.63 0.02
C ARG A 109 -12.76 13.74 -0.07
N PRO A 110 -13.54 13.82 -1.17
CA PRO A 110 -14.73 13.02 -1.32
C PRO A 110 -14.38 11.53 -1.38
N PRO A 111 -15.18 10.65 -0.74
CA PRO A 111 -14.96 9.21 -0.83
C PRO A 111 -15.06 8.70 -2.27
N VAL A 112 -14.07 7.93 -2.70
CA VAL A 112 -14.06 7.29 -4.02
C VAL A 112 -14.80 5.96 -3.97
N LYS A 113 -15.76 5.73 -4.87
CA LYS A 113 -16.44 4.43 -4.99
C LYS A 113 -15.52 3.41 -5.64
N ILE A 114 -15.38 2.23 -5.03
CA ILE A 114 -14.70 1.07 -5.62
C ILE A 114 -15.75 0.26 -6.39
N ASP A 115 -15.95 0.63 -7.65
CA ASP A 115 -17.01 0.09 -8.52
C ASP A 115 -16.49 -0.90 -9.57
N SER A 116 -15.17 -1.08 -9.67
CA SER A 116 -14.55 -1.97 -10.65
C SER A 116 -13.35 -2.74 -10.06
N PRO A 117 -13.03 -3.93 -10.60
CA PRO A 117 -11.83 -4.68 -10.24
C PRO A 117 -10.54 -3.88 -10.44
N GLU A 118 -10.46 -3.09 -11.51
CA GLU A 118 -9.29 -2.27 -11.84
C GLU A 118 -9.05 -1.22 -10.76
N LYS A 119 -10.09 -0.49 -10.33
CA LYS A 119 -9.97 0.48 -9.23
C LYS A 119 -9.59 -0.20 -7.91
N SER A 120 -10.19 -1.36 -7.63
CA SER A 120 -9.85 -2.14 -6.43
C SER A 120 -8.37 -2.55 -6.42
N ASN A 121 -7.88 -3.07 -7.55
CA ASN A 121 -6.48 -3.51 -7.68
C ASN A 121 -5.51 -2.34 -7.61
N TYR A 122 -5.83 -1.21 -8.25
CA TYR A 122 -5.00 -0.01 -8.19
C TYR A 122 -4.86 0.52 -6.76
N VAL A 123 -5.97 0.65 -6.01
CA VAL A 123 -5.92 1.08 -4.60
C VAL A 123 -5.15 0.07 -3.74
N LYS A 124 -5.31 -1.22 -3.98
CA LYS A 124 -4.51 -2.27 -3.32
C LYS A 124 -3.01 -2.07 -3.58
N GLU A 125 -2.58 -1.83 -4.81
CA GLU A 125 -1.16 -1.63 -5.14
C GLU A 125 -0.58 -0.40 -4.42
N LEU A 126 -1.35 0.68 -4.33
CA LEU A 126 -0.96 1.86 -3.56
C LEU A 126 -0.81 1.53 -2.07
N LEU A 127 -1.77 0.81 -1.48
CA LEU A 127 -1.70 0.38 -0.08
C LEU A 127 -0.54 -0.59 0.18
N GLN A 128 -0.20 -1.47 -0.76
CA GLN A 128 0.99 -2.32 -0.68
C GLN A 128 2.28 -1.52 -0.76
N SER A 129 2.34 -0.48 -1.59
CA SER A 129 3.48 0.45 -1.63
C SER A 129 3.60 1.25 -0.33
N LEU A 130 2.48 1.65 0.29
CA LEU A 130 2.46 2.26 1.61
C LEU A 130 2.98 1.31 2.68
N PHE A 131 2.55 0.04 2.66
CA PHE A 131 3.04 -0.99 3.58
C PHE A 131 4.56 -1.13 3.51
N LYS A 132 5.12 -1.29 2.30
CA LYS A 132 6.57 -1.39 2.08
C LYS A 132 7.31 -0.13 2.54
N MET A 133 6.73 1.05 2.37
CA MET A 133 7.32 2.30 2.86
C MET A 133 7.42 2.33 4.38
N ILE A 134 6.34 1.95 5.08
CA ILE A 134 6.31 1.89 6.56
C ILE A 134 7.31 0.84 7.07
N GLU A 135 7.38 -0.34 6.42
CA GLU A 135 8.41 -1.34 6.75
C GLU A 135 9.82 -0.78 6.57
N GLY A 136 10.08 -0.07 5.48
CA GLY A 136 11.37 0.57 5.22
C GLY A 136 11.73 1.61 6.29
N MET A 137 10.76 2.42 6.71
CA MET A 137 10.94 3.39 7.81
C MET A 137 11.24 2.69 9.14
N HIS A 138 10.57 1.57 9.43
CA HIS A 138 10.83 0.79 10.63
C HIS A 138 12.23 0.16 10.61
N LYS A 139 12.62 -0.49 9.51
CA LYS A 139 13.96 -1.08 9.33
C LYS A 139 15.08 -0.04 9.43
N ALA A 140 14.81 1.20 9.03
CA ALA A 140 15.74 2.33 9.17
C ALA A 140 15.75 2.96 10.58
N GLY A 141 15.01 2.43 11.55
CA GLY A 141 14.93 2.97 12.91
C GLY A 141 14.14 4.28 13.04
N LYS A 142 13.40 4.69 12.01
CA LYS A 142 12.63 5.94 11.97
C LYS A 142 11.23 5.82 12.60
N LEU A 143 10.81 4.60 12.92
CA LEU A 143 9.57 4.23 13.59
C LEU A 143 9.85 3.17 14.66
N ASP A 144 9.32 3.38 15.86
CA ASP A 144 9.34 2.36 16.90
C ASP A 144 8.48 1.15 16.51
N ASN A 145 8.77 0.00 17.12
CA ASN A 145 8.14 -1.27 16.80
C ASN A 145 6.61 -1.25 17.03
N SER A 146 6.14 -0.55 18.07
CA SER A 146 4.71 -0.47 18.39
C SER A 146 3.94 0.30 17.32
N THR A 147 4.43 1.50 16.98
CA THR A 147 3.83 2.34 15.93
C THR A 147 3.89 1.66 14.57
N ALA A 148 5.02 1.03 14.22
CA ALA A 148 5.14 0.29 12.96
C ALA A 148 4.13 -0.86 12.88
N LYS A 149 4.07 -1.72 13.90
CA LYS A 149 3.14 -2.87 13.95
C LYS A 149 1.68 -2.42 13.88
N LYS A 150 1.30 -1.37 14.61
CA LYS A 150 -0.06 -0.78 14.56
C LYS A 150 -0.42 -0.36 13.13
N ASN A 151 0.44 0.42 12.48
CA ASN A 151 0.15 0.96 11.15
C ASN A 151 0.19 -0.10 10.05
N LEU A 152 1.14 -1.05 10.10
CA LEU A 152 1.23 -2.16 9.15
C LEU A 152 -0.02 -3.05 9.20
N LYS A 153 -0.48 -3.42 10.40
CA LYS A 153 -1.73 -4.15 10.58
C LYS A 153 -2.93 -3.39 10.02
N TYR A 154 -2.98 -2.08 10.28
CA TYR A 154 -4.07 -1.26 9.79
C TYR A 154 -4.07 -1.13 8.26
N VAL A 155 -2.91 -0.94 7.63
CA VAL A 155 -2.78 -0.92 6.16
C VAL A 155 -3.19 -2.26 5.54
N LEU A 156 -2.82 -3.39 6.18
CA LEU A 156 -3.28 -4.71 5.73
C LEU A 156 -4.80 -4.85 5.79
N PHE A 157 -5.43 -4.35 6.87
CA PHE A 157 -6.89 -4.26 6.95
C PHE A 157 -7.48 -3.42 5.81
N LEU A 158 -6.87 -2.27 5.46
CA LEU A 158 -7.36 -1.43 4.35
C LEU A 158 -7.28 -2.14 3.00
N VAL A 159 -6.29 -3.01 2.79
CA VAL A 159 -6.21 -3.85 1.58
C VAL A 159 -7.42 -4.78 1.50
N HIS A 160 -7.73 -5.50 2.57
CA HIS A 160 -8.94 -6.34 2.62
C HIS A 160 -10.22 -5.52 2.46
N LYS A 161 -10.24 -4.30 3.03
CA LYS A 161 -11.38 -3.38 2.94
C LYS A 161 -11.66 -2.96 1.50
N THR A 162 -10.61 -2.72 0.74
CA THR A 162 -10.73 -2.34 -0.69
C THR A 162 -11.45 -3.43 -1.49
N HIS A 163 -11.07 -4.70 -1.31
CA HIS A 163 -11.75 -5.81 -1.98
C HIS A 163 -13.18 -6.05 -1.45
N ALA A 164 -13.39 -5.94 -0.15
CA ALA A 164 -14.73 -6.04 0.43
C ALA A 164 -15.65 -4.93 -0.10
N ASP A 165 -15.15 -3.71 -0.28
CA ASP A 165 -15.92 -2.59 -0.83
C ASP A 165 -16.34 -2.83 -2.29
N LEU A 166 -15.49 -3.46 -3.11
CA LEU A 166 -15.86 -3.92 -4.46
C LEU A 166 -17.00 -4.95 -4.41
N HIS A 167 -16.89 -5.96 -3.55
CA HIS A 167 -17.94 -6.98 -3.40
C HIS A 167 -19.25 -6.39 -2.88
N VAL A 168 -19.20 -5.42 -1.97
CA VAL A 168 -20.38 -4.68 -1.51
C VAL A 168 -21.00 -3.86 -2.64
N PHE A 169 -20.18 -3.26 -3.51
CA PHE A 169 -20.69 -2.57 -4.69
C PHE A 169 -21.43 -3.53 -5.64
N GLN A 170 -20.82 -4.67 -5.96
CA GLN A 170 -21.44 -5.73 -6.77
C GLN A 170 -22.73 -6.26 -6.15
N ALA A 171 -22.72 -6.52 -4.84
CA ALA A 171 -23.90 -6.99 -4.12
C ALA A 171 -25.07 -6.00 -4.23
N ARG A 172 -24.79 -4.71 -4.03
CA ARG A 172 -25.81 -3.66 -4.18
C ARG A 172 -26.33 -3.57 -5.61
N ASP A 173 -25.48 -3.76 -6.60
CA ASP A 173 -25.90 -3.76 -8.00
C ASP A 173 -26.81 -4.95 -8.33
N TYR A 174 -26.46 -6.15 -7.88
CA TYR A 174 -27.32 -7.33 -7.99
C TYR A 174 -28.67 -7.16 -7.29
N VAL A 175 -28.73 -6.49 -6.13
CA VAL A 175 -30.00 -6.16 -5.47
C VAL A 175 -30.86 -5.27 -6.38
N ARG A 176 -30.29 -4.24 -7.01
CA ARG A 176 -31.05 -3.38 -7.95
C ARG A 176 -31.56 -4.14 -9.16
N GLN A 177 -30.81 -5.14 -9.61
CA GLN A 177 -31.19 -6.03 -10.70
C GLN A 177 -32.11 -7.18 -10.26
N ASN A 178 -32.56 -7.21 -9.00
CA ASN A 178 -33.36 -8.30 -8.42
C ASN A 178 -32.69 -9.69 -8.47
N GLN A 179 -31.36 -9.75 -8.60
CA GLN A 179 -30.55 -10.97 -8.61
C GLN A 179 -30.12 -11.34 -7.18
N ILE A 180 -31.09 -11.67 -6.33
CA ILE A 180 -30.91 -11.80 -4.87
C ILE A 180 -29.84 -12.84 -4.50
N ARG A 181 -29.79 -14.00 -5.17
CA ARG A 181 -28.78 -15.04 -4.91
C ARG A 181 -27.35 -14.54 -5.13
N LYS A 182 -27.11 -13.84 -6.25
CA LYS A 182 -25.81 -13.24 -6.55
C LYS A 182 -25.44 -12.14 -5.56
N ALA A 183 -26.43 -11.35 -5.11
CA ALA A 183 -26.21 -10.36 -4.06
C ALA A 183 -25.75 -10.98 -2.74
N ILE A 184 -26.41 -12.07 -2.31
CA ILE A 184 -26.03 -12.84 -1.11
C ILE A 184 -24.60 -13.36 -1.26
N HIS A 185 -24.28 -14.00 -2.40
CA HIS A 185 -22.93 -14.51 -2.67
C HIS A 185 -21.87 -13.40 -2.60
N ALA A 186 -22.11 -12.24 -3.21
CA ALA A 186 -21.19 -11.11 -3.15
C ALA A 186 -21.01 -10.58 -1.72
N TYR A 187 -22.05 -10.55 -0.88
CA TYR A 187 -21.90 -10.22 0.55
C TYR A 187 -21.12 -11.27 1.33
N HIS A 188 -21.23 -12.56 0.98
CA HIS A 188 -20.37 -13.59 1.57
C HIS A 188 -18.90 -13.36 1.22
N LEU A 189 -18.57 -13.05 -0.04
CA LEU A 189 -17.21 -12.70 -0.44
C LEU A 189 -16.68 -11.49 0.34
N ALA A 190 -17.48 -10.44 0.49
CA ALA A 190 -17.13 -9.27 1.31
C ALA A 190 -16.86 -9.65 2.78
N SER A 191 -17.66 -10.55 3.35
CA SER A 191 -17.48 -11.08 4.71
C SER A 191 -16.22 -11.93 4.84
N THR A 192 -15.90 -12.75 3.84
CA THR A 192 -14.69 -13.57 3.83
C THR A 192 -13.44 -12.70 3.74
N GLU A 193 -13.44 -11.67 2.88
CA GLU A 193 -12.34 -10.71 2.79
C GLU A 193 -12.12 -9.96 4.11
N MET A 194 -13.18 -9.40 4.71
CA MET A 194 -13.09 -8.79 6.05
C MET A 194 -12.68 -9.76 7.14
N GLY A 195 -13.06 -11.02 7.01
CA GLY A 195 -12.65 -12.11 7.90
C GLY A 195 -11.14 -12.38 7.92
N LYS A 196 -10.35 -11.85 6.98
CA LYS A 196 -8.87 -11.92 7.03
C LYS A 196 -8.25 -10.95 8.05
N SER A 197 -9.01 -9.98 8.54
CA SER A 197 -8.57 -8.99 9.54
C SER A 197 -9.39 -9.09 10.84
N ARG A 198 -9.51 -10.30 11.40
CA ARG A 198 -10.35 -10.56 12.60
C ARG A 198 -9.89 -9.79 13.84
N ASP A 199 -8.61 -9.43 13.89
CA ASP A 199 -8.02 -8.62 14.96
C ASP A 199 -8.39 -7.12 14.86
N ASN A 200 -9.03 -6.69 13.77
CA ASN A 200 -9.52 -5.33 13.61
C ASN A 200 -11.02 -5.24 13.98
N PRO A 201 -11.41 -4.45 15.00
CA PRO A 201 -12.81 -4.30 15.40
C PRO A 201 -13.72 -3.76 14.29
N LEU A 202 -13.20 -2.89 13.40
CA LEU A 202 -13.96 -2.35 12.28
C LEU A 202 -14.28 -3.43 11.24
N ALA A 203 -13.34 -4.35 11.00
CA ALA A 203 -13.56 -5.49 10.11
C ALA A 203 -14.65 -6.41 10.67
N MET A 204 -14.61 -6.72 11.97
CA MET A 204 -15.61 -7.56 12.61
C MET A 204 -17.00 -6.91 12.65
N LYS A 205 -17.07 -5.58 12.82
CA LYS A 205 -18.31 -4.82 12.68
C LYS A 205 -18.87 -4.92 11.26
N ALA A 206 -18.02 -4.81 10.24
CA ALA A 206 -18.42 -4.98 8.84
C ALA A 206 -18.91 -6.40 8.53
N VAL A 207 -18.20 -7.44 9.00
CA VAL A 207 -18.63 -8.85 8.89
C VAL A 207 -20.03 -9.05 9.48
N LYS A 208 -20.30 -8.52 10.68
CA LYS A 208 -21.63 -8.61 11.29
C LYS A 208 -22.68 -7.90 10.44
N SER A 209 -22.37 -6.71 9.93
CA SER A 209 -23.26 -5.95 9.05
C SER A 209 -23.60 -6.71 7.77
N PHE A 210 -22.60 -7.31 7.10
CA PHE A 210 -22.80 -8.11 5.90
C PHE A 210 -23.66 -9.35 6.19
N ARG A 211 -23.45 -10.04 7.31
CA ARG A 211 -24.28 -11.17 7.74
C ARG A 211 -25.72 -10.78 8.02
N THR A 212 -25.96 -9.63 8.64
CA THR A 212 -27.33 -9.10 8.79
C THR A 212 -27.96 -8.86 7.43
N ARG A 213 -27.23 -8.24 6.49
CA ARG A 213 -27.74 -7.97 5.15
C ARG A 213 -28.04 -9.24 4.35
N ILE A 214 -27.23 -10.29 4.51
CA ILE A 214 -27.48 -11.61 3.92
C ILE A 214 -28.82 -12.16 4.43
N LYS A 215 -29.05 -12.18 5.75
CA LYS A 215 -30.32 -12.65 6.33
C LYS A 215 -31.54 -11.86 5.86
N GLU A 216 -31.41 -10.55 5.72
CA GLU A 216 -32.46 -9.70 5.16
C GLU A 216 -32.80 -10.10 3.72
N LEU A 217 -31.78 -10.34 2.89
CA LEU A 217 -31.96 -10.75 1.49
C LEU A 217 -32.52 -12.17 1.37
N GLU A 218 -32.12 -13.09 2.24
CA GLU A 218 -32.66 -14.45 2.31
C GLU A 218 -34.16 -14.44 2.62
N ALA A 219 -34.60 -13.58 3.56
CA ALA A 219 -36.00 -13.41 3.90
C ALA A 219 -36.84 -12.82 2.74
N MET A 220 -36.23 -12.06 1.84
CA MET A 220 -36.88 -11.54 0.63
C MET A 220 -36.95 -12.58 -0.52
N GLY A 221 -36.17 -13.66 -0.43
CA GLY A 221 -35.95 -14.64 -1.50
C GLY A 221 -37.08 -15.61 -1.88
N PRO A 222 -38.13 -15.89 -1.07
CA PRO A 222 -39.12 -16.90 -1.46
C PRO A 222 -40.29 -16.39 -2.33
N GLU A 223 -40.52 -15.08 -2.49
CA GLU A 223 -41.69 -14.58 -3.24
C GLU A 223 -41.43 -14.31 -4.74
N ASN A 224 -40.19 -14.07 -5.16
CA ASN A 224 -39.90 -13.62 -6.54
C ASN A 224 -39.43 -14.71 -7.51
N ASN A 225 -39.34 -15.97 -7.06
CA ASN A 225 -38.82 -17.07 -7.89
C ASN A 225 -39.90 -17.87 -8.62
N LYS A 226 -41.08 -17.27 -8.86
CA LYS A 226 -42.18 -17.85 -9.66
C LYS A 226 -42.23 -17.35 -11.12
N GLY A 227 -41.33 -16.45 -11.53
CA GLY A 227 -41.41 -15.78 -12.85
C GLY A 227 -40.33 -16.14 -13.87
N SER A 228 -39.28 -16.88 -13.52
CA SER A 228 -38.15 -17.11 -14.43
C SER A 228 -37.92 -18.61 -14.62
N SER A 229 -38.27 -19.10 -15.81
CA SER A 229 -38.01 -20.47 -16.26
C SER A 229 -36.53 -20.88 -16.05
N PRO A 230 -36.26 -22.16 -15.78
CA PRO A 230 -34.91 -22.60 -15.39
C PRO A 230 -33.95 -22.58 -16.58
N GLN A 231 -33.03 -21.61 -16.60
CA GLN A 231 -31.81 -21.71 -17.40
C GLN A 231 -30.84 -22.69 -16.69
N GLU A 232 -30.83 -23.94 -17.14
CA GLU A 232 -30.00 -25.05 -16.64
C GLU A 232 -28.48 -24.75 -16.58
N GLY A 233 -28.01 -23.70 -17.25
CA GLY A 233 -26.60 -23.26 -17.18
C GLY A 233 -26.21 -22.55 -15.88
N GLN A 234 -27.13 -21.82 -15.23
CA GLN A 234 -26.82 -21.10 -13.98
C GLN A 234 -26.76 -22.05 -12.77
N SER A 235 -27.56 -23.12 -12.77
CA SER A 235 -27.61 -24.07 -11.66
C SER A 235 -26.33 -24.90 -11.51
N LYS A 236 -25.55 -25.12 -12.57
CA LYS A 236 -24.27 -25.84 -12.47
C LYS A 236 -23.16 -24.96 -11.91
N LEU A 237 -23.06 -23.71 -12.35
CA LEU A 237 -22.11 -22.75 -11.78
C LEU A 237 -22.43 -22.50 -10.30
N ASP A 238 -23.69 -22.25 -9.94
CA ASP A 238 -24.11 -22.06 -8.55
C ASP A 238 -23.71 -23.26 -7.66
N ARG A 239 -23.81 -24.49 -8.18
CA ARG A 239 -23.47 -25.72 -7.47
C ARG A 239 -21.96 -25.95 -7.35
N GLU A 240 -21.18 -25.58 -8.36
CA GLU A 240 -19.71 -25.61 -8.34
C GLU A 240 -19.16 -24.59 -7.31
N TRP A 241 -19.79 -23.41 -7.19
CA TRP A 241 -19.38 -22.37 -6.23
C TRP A 241 -19.81 -22.67 -4.78
N ASP A 242 -20.99 -23.27 -4.57
CA ASP A 242 -21.39 -23.75 -3.23
C ASP A 242 -20.47 -24.86 -2.73
N THR A 243 -20.00 -25.73 -3.63
CA THR A 243 -19.05 -26.81 -3.31
C THR A 243 -17.67 -26.24 -2.96
N PHE A 244 -17.17 -25.25 -3.70
CA PHE A 244 -15.87 -24.61 -3.44
C PHE A 244 -15.82 -23.84 -2.09
N LEU A 245 -16.98 -23.41 -1.57
CA LEU A 245 -17.08 -22.73 -0.26
C LEU A 245 -17.29 -23.71 0.92
N HIS A 246 -17.67 -24.96 0.65
CA HIS A 246 -17.84 -26.01 1.65
C HIS A 246 -16.59 -26.88 1.85
N ASP A 247 -15.53 -26.69 1.06
CA ASP A 247 -14.22 -27.26 1.34
C ASP A 247 -13.55 -26.51 2.50
N ASP A 248 -13.74 -27.04 3.72
CA ASP A 248 -13.09 -26.65 4.98
C ASP A 248 -11.55 -26.82 4.99
N GLU A 249 -10.91 -27.08 3.84
CA GLU A 249 -9.45 -27.25 3.72
C GLU A 249 -8.64 -25.97 3.98
N TRP A 250 -9.22 -24.78 3.78
CA TRP A 250 -8.49 -23.53 3.98
C TRP A 250 -8.34 -23.12 5.46
N LYS A 251 -9.13 -23.71 6.37
CA LYS A 251 -9.00 -23.46 7.83
C LYS A 251 -7.81 -24.20 8.46
N LYS A 252 -7.21 -25.19 7.78
CA LYS A 252 -6.09 -25.99 8.32
C LYS A 252 -4.71 -25.31 8.27
N LYS A 253 -4.59 -24.07 7.80
CA LYS A 253 -3.30 -23.33 7.75
C LYS A 253 -3.21 -22.15 8.72
N ALA A 254 -4.22 -21.92 9.56
CA ALA A 254 -4.20 -20.84 10.56
C ALA A 254 -3.67 -21.30 11.94
N ASP A 255 -3.52 -22.61 12.16
CA ASP A 255 -2.95 -23.21 13.37
C ASP A 255 -1.66 -23.97 13.03
N TYR A 256 -0.53 -23.24 13.04
CA TYR A 256 0.86 -23.69 13.22
C TYR A 256 1.56 -22.45 13.81
N ASP A 257 2.19 -22.42 14.98
CA ASP A 257 2.63 -23.40 15.97
C ASP A 257 2.49 -22.78 17.38
N ASP A 258 2.46 -23.66 18.38
CA ASP A 258 2.86 -23.41 19.78
C ASP A 258 4.36 -23.01 19.86
#